data_AF-A0A358DE43-F1
#
_entry.id   AF-A0A358DE43-F1
#
_cell.length_a   1.000
_cell.length_b   1.000
_cell.length_c   1.000
_cell.angle_alpha   90.00
_cell.angle_beta   90.00
_cell.angle_gamma   90.00
#
_symmetry.space_group_name_H-M   'P 1'
#
loop_
_entity.id
_entity.type
_entity.pdbx_description
1 polymer ?
#
loop_
_entity_poly.entity_id
_entity_poly.type
_entity_poly.pdbx_seq_one_letter_code
_entity_poly.pdbx_strand_id
1 'polypeptide(L)'
;LGILFKIIFFAFAGIFAVVTTGMMIAFLVAGTKFVPLKSLFIDQGYENTLLWLSAGLLFAVPIISIIVWIVRRSMKAKSRPVIGVVSIILWVVGIFSATMLGFKVAEKFSVESSAENVQALSAFSGDKLYVDMAVYPSDYYSFSRNFGPGSDLDNFPYYTINEDSLLFSNIKLQIVQSQDSLYYVRTISSSSERDLKIARKNAGEFTYPLQQQDSLLFLPEFFSAPISQGFRLQGMIVEIAVPLGKKIEIDERLDDYDNFTSNSSVRRKLKKSRNNKTFDWDYGEEYILENG
;
A
#
# COMPACT_ATOMS: atom_id res chain seq x y z
N LEU A 1 22.49 -47.94 14.52
CA LEU A 1 21.28 -47.22 14.03
C LEU A 1 20.64 -46.32 15.09
N GLY A 2 20.38 -46.79 16.32
CA GLY A 2 19.63 -46.02 17.34
C GLY A 2 20.31 -44.79 17.96
N ILE A 3 21.65 -44.76 18.06
CA ILE A 3 22.39 -43.60 18.61
C ILE A 3 22.43 -42.45 17.61
N LEU A 4 22.70 -42.76 16.34
CA LEU A 4 22.72 -41.78 15.25
C LEU A 4 21.35 -41.10 15.09
N PHE A 5 20.26 -41.86 15.12
CA PHE A 5 18.90 -41.32 15.06
C PHE A 5 18.58 -40.37 16.23
N LYS A 6 19.03 -40.70 17.44
CA LYS A 6 18.89 -39.81 18.60
C LYS A 6 19.65 -38.51 18.38
N ILE A 7 20.93 -38.60 17.97
CA ILE A 7 21.76 -37.41 17.72
C ILE A 7 21.08 -36.49 16.69
N ILE A 8 20.60 -37.05 15.58
CA ILE A 8 19.88 -36.30 14.54
C ILE A 8 18.61 -35.64 15.09
N PHE A 9 17.81 -36.38 15.85
CA PHE A 9 16.59 -35.86 16.47
C PHE A 9 16.88 -34.69 17.43
N PHE A 10 17.86 -34.84 18.32
CA PHE A 10 18.23 -33.79 19.27
C PHE A 10 18.83 -32.57 18.57
N ALA A 11 19.63 -32.77 17.53
CA ALA A 11 20.16 -31.67 16.72
C ALA A 11 19.03 -30.88 16.04
N PHE A 12 18.08 -31.58 15.40
CA PHE A 12 16.94 -30.94 14.75
C PHE A 12 16.05 -30.19 15.76
N ALA A 13 15.74 -30.81 16.91
CA ALA A 13 14.95 -30.17 17.96
C ALA A 13 15.65 -28.92 18.52
N GLY A 14 16.98 -28.97 18.68
CA GLY A 14 17.79 -27.83 19.10
C GLY A 14 17.78 -26.69 18.08
N ILE A 15 18.03 -27.00 16.81
CA ILE A 15 17.98 -26.01 15.72
C ILE A 15 16.58 -25.38 15.64
N PHE A 16 15.53 -26.21 15.67
CA PHE A 16 14.15 -25.75 15.63
C PHE A 16 13.85 -24.81 16.81
N ALA A 17 14.26 -25.16 18.03
CA ALA A 17 14.10 -24.31 19.21
C ALA A 17 14.76 -22.93 19.04
N VAL A 18 16.01 -22.91 18.56
CA VAL A 18 16.77 -21.68 18.32
C VAL A 18 16.11 -20.83 17.24
N VAL A 19 15.69 -21.45 16.13
CA VAL A 19 15.02 -20.75 15.02
C VAL A 19 13.69 -20.16 15.47
N THR A 20 12.82 -20.93 16.12
CA THR A 20 11.51 -20.44 16.57
C THR A 20 11.65 -19.34 17.62
N THR A 21 12.61 -19.45 18.54
CA THR A 21 12.89 -18.41 19.54
C THR A 21 13.45 -17.16 18.86
N GLY A 22 14.38 -17.31 17.93
CA GLY A 22 14.92 -16.20 17.14
C GLY A 22 13.85 -15.49 16.33
N MET A 23 12.93 -16.24 15.70
CA MET A 23 11.77 -15.68 14.99
C MET A 23 10.82 -14.94 15.94
N MET A 24 10.58 -15.47 17.15
CA MET A 24 9.75 -14.78 18.14
C MET A 24 10.38 -13.45 18.57
N ILE A 25 11.68 -13.44 18.86
CA ILE A 25 12.41 -12.22 19.23
C ILE A 25 12.39 -11.23 18.07
N ALA A 26 12.68 -11.68 16.85
CA ALA A 26 12.63 -10.84 15.65
C ALA A 26 11.23 -10.27 15.43
N PHE A 27 10.17 -11.09 15.59
CA PHE A 27 8.78 -10.65 15.48
C PHE A 27 8.43 -9.60 16.54
N LEU A 28 8.87 -9.76 17.78
CA LEU A 28 8.60 -8.79 18.85
C LEU A 28 9.39 -7.48 18.64
N VAL A 29 10.68 -7.58 18.33
CA VAL A 29 11.56 -6.40 18.14
C VAL A 29 11.16 -5.64 16.87
N ALA A 30 11.07 -6.33 15.73
CA ALA A 30 10.64 -5.71 14.48
C ALA A 30 9.17 -5.26 14.57
N GLY A 31 8.29 -6.07 15.16
CA GLY A 31 6.86 -5.78 15.28
C GLY A 31 6.58 -4.44 15.94
N THR A 32 7.35 -4.04 16.96
CA THR A 32 7.21 -2.71 17.61
C THR A 32 7.52 -1.53 16.69
N LYS A 33 8.38 -1.73 15.68
CA LYS A 33 8.73 -0.70 14.69
C LYS A 33 7.76 -0.68 13.50
N PHE A 34 7.17 -1.83 13.18
CA PHE A 34 6.18 -1.98 12.12
C PHE A 34 4.72 -1.78 12.60
N VAL A 35 4.49 -1.35 13.86
CA VAL A 35 3.13 -1.11 14.38
C VAL A 35 2.32 -0.16 13.51
N PRO A 36 2.86 0.98 13.03
CA PRO A 36 2.09 1.87 12.17
C PRO A 36 1.77 1.23 10.81
N LEU A 37 2.69 0.41 10.27
CA LEU A 37 2.46 -0.33 9.02
C LEU A 37 1.40 -1.42 9.19
N LYS A 38 1.36 -2.10 10.33
CA LYS A 38 0.38 -3.16 10.61
C LYS A 38 -1.04 -2.66 10.41
N SER A 39 -1.39 -1.47 10.90
CA SER A 39 -2.75 -0.92 10.76
C SER A 39 -3.15 -0.63 9.32
N LEU A 40 -2.20 -0.50 8.39
CA LEU A 40 -2.51 -0.31 6.98
C LEU A 40 -3.00 -1.60 6.30
N PHE A 41 -2.58 -2.77 6.78
CA PHE A 41 -2.90 -4.07 6.16
C PHE A 41 -3.87 -4.91 6.97
N ILE A 42 -3.83 -4.79 8.30
CA ILE A 42 -4.57 -5.63 9.25
C ILE A 42 -5.61 -4.78 9.96
N ASP A 43 -6.87 -5.12 9.75
CA ASP A 43 -7.98 -4.37 10.33
C ASP A 43 -8.08 -4.64 11.84
N GLN A 44 -8.55 -3.64 12.58
CA GLN A 44 -8.86 -3.82 14.00
C GLN A 44 -10.00 -4.86 14.18
N GLY A 45 -9.99 -5.55 15.31
CA GLY A 45 -10.95 -6.62 15.60
C GLY A 45 -10.47 -7.99 15.13
N TYR A 46 -11.21 -8.63 14.21
CA TYR A 46 -11.02 -10.06 13.91
C TYR A 46 -9.64 -10.41 13.34
N GLU A 47 -9.12 -9.63 12.39
CA GLU A 47 -7.81 -9.89 11.79
C GLU A 47 -6.68 -9.64 12.79
N ASN A 48 -6.77 -8.57 13.59
CA ASN A 48 -5.84 -8.34 14.69
C ASN A 48 -5.84 -9.49 15.70
N THR A 49 -7.01 -10.04 16.04
CA THR A 49 -7.11 -11.22 16.91
C THR A 49 -6.46 -12.45 16.27
N LEU A 50 -6.68 -12.70 14.98
CA LEU A 50 -6.03 -13.78 14.25
C LEU A 50 -4.50 -13.61 14.22
N LEU A 51 -3.99 -12.39 14.06
CA LEU A 51 -2.56 -12.10 14.08
C LEU A 51 -1.95 -12.51 15.42
N TRP A 52 -2.50 -12.03 16.53
CA TRP A 52 -1.96 -12.32 17.86
C TRP A 52 -2.17 -13.78 18.28
N LEU A 53 -3.32 -14.37 17.94
CA LEU A 53 -3.60 -15.78 18.19
C LEU A 53 -2.62 -16.67 17.44
N SER A 54 -2.43 -16.42 16.15
CA SER A 54 -1.54 -17.22 15.31
C SER A 54 -0.07 -17.04 15.74
N ALA A 55 0.38 -15.81 16.01
CA ALA A 55 1.72 -15.56 16.54
C ALA A 55 1.95 -16.28 17.88
N GLY A 56 1.00 -16.20 18.80
CA GLY A 56 1.07 -16.90 20.09
C GLY A 56 1.15 -18.42 19.92
N LEU A 57 0.30 -19.01 19.09
CA LEU A 57 0.29 -20.46 18.86
C LEU A 57 1.52 -20.95 18.08
N LEU A 58 2.02 -20.17 17.12
CA LEU A 58 3.18 -20.57 16.31
C LEU A 58 4.50 -20.44 17.06
N PHE A 59 4.64 -19.45 17.96
CA PHE A 59 5.89 -19.23 18.69
C PHE A 59 5.86 -19.80 20.11
N ALA A 60 4.83 -19.48 20.90
CA ALA A 60 4.81 -19.87 22.30
C ALA A 60 4.61 -21.38 22.48
N VAL A 61 3.76 -22.03 21.68
CA VAL A 61 3.49 -23.47 21.84
C VAL A 61 4.75 -24.32 21.60
N PRO A 62 5.53 -24.14 20.52
CA PRO A 62 6.78 -24.88 20.35
C PRO A 62 7.79 -24.64 21.47
N ILE A 63 7.96 -23.38 21.89
CA ILE A 63 8.91 -23.01 22.95
C ILE A 63 8.51 -23.68 24.28
N ILE A 64 7.25 -23.57 24.68
CA ILE A 64 6.73 -24.20 25.89
C ILE A 64 6.84 -25.72 25.79
N SER A 65 6.55 -26.31 24.64
CA SER A 65 6.65 -27.76 24.42
C SER A 65 8.07 -28.28 24.62
N ILE A 66 9.06 -27.55 24.10
CA ILE A 66 10.48 -27.87 24.27
C ILE A 66 10.88 -27.74 25.75
N ILE A 67 10.49 -26.65 26.42
CA ILE A 67 10.77 -26.45 27.85
C ILE A 67 10.17 -27.58 28.69
N VAL A 68 8.89 -27.90 28.49
CA VAL A 68 8.20 -28.98 29.20
C VAL A 68 8.89 -30.32 28.94
N TRP A 69 9.32 -30.57 27.71
CA TRP A 69 10.05 -31.78 27.36
C TRP A 69 11.42 -31.85 28.07
N ILE A 70 12.20 -30.77 28.10
CA ILE A 70 13.50 -30.69 28.81
C ILE A 70 13.31 -30.93 30.31
N VAL A 71 12.36 -30.23 30.95
CA VAL A 71 12.10 -30.33 32.40
C VAL A 71 11.70 -31.76 32.77
N ARG A 72 10.73 -32.33 32.04
CA ARG A 72 10.25 -33.69 32.32
C ARG A 72 11.31 -34.75 32.07
N ARG A 73 12.17 -34.55 31.05
CA ARG A 73 13.30 -35.43 30.78
C ARG A 73 14.33 -35.38 31.92
N SER A 74 14.64 -34.19 32.42
CA SER A 74 15.58 -33.98 33.53
C SER A 74 15.09 -34.61 34.83
N MET A 75 13.78 -34.52 35.11
CA MET A 75 13.14 -35.14 36.28
C MET A 75 12.91 -36.66 36.14
N LYS A 76 13.31 -37.28 35.02
CA LYS A 76 13.01 -38.69 34.70
C LYS A 76 11.52 -39.03 34.84
N ALA A 77 10.63 -38.06 34.57
CA ALA A 77 9.19 -38.22 34.72
C ALA A 77 8.65 -39.25 33.72
N LYS A 78 7.60 -39.99 34.11
CA LYS A 78 6.93 -40.95 33.22
C LYS A 78 6.45 -40.25 31.95
N SER A 79 6.61 -40.88 30.80
CA SER A 79 6.15 -40.36 29.50
C SER A 79 4.63 -40.11 29.53
N ARG A 80 4.19 -38.97 29.02
CA ARG A 80 2.76 -38.70 28.76
C ARG A 80 2.62 -38.14 27.34
N PRO A 81 2.32 -38.98 26.33
CA PRO A 81 2.27 -38.57 24.93
C PRO A 81 1.18 -37.51 24.67
N VAL A 82 0.12 -37.48 25.49
CA VAL A 82 -0.97 -36.49 25.41
C VAL A 82 -0.46 -35.04 25.39
N ILE A 83 0.60 -34.70 26.14
CA ILE A 83 1.15 -33.34 26.13
C ILE A 83 1.68 -32.98 24.73
N GLY A 84 2.38 -33.90 24.08
CA GLY A 84 2.88 -33.70 22.72
C GLY A 84 1.74 -33.60 21.72
N VAL A 85 0.72 -34.45 21.83
CA VAL A 85 -0.47 -34.42 20.96
C VAL A 85 -1.21 -33.08 21.07
N VAL A 86 -1.49 -32.62 22.29
CA VAL A 86 -2.14 -31.32 22.52
C VAL A 86 -1.31 -30.16 21.95
N SER A 87 0.00 -30.21 22.15
CA SER A 87 0.92 -29.18 21.63
C SER A 87 0.91 -29.15 20.10
N ILE A 88 0.90 -30.31 19.44
CA ILE A 88 0.82 -30.41 17.98
C ILE A 88 -0.53 -29.85 17.50
N ILE A 89 -1.64 -30.21 18.14
CA ILE A 89 -2.97 -29.69 17.78
C ILE A 89 -3.00 -28.16 17.90
N LEU A 90 -2.52 -27.60 19.01
CA LEU A 90 -2.47 -26.16 19.23
C LEU A 90 -1.59 -25.45 18.19
N TRP A 91 -0.45 -26.03 17.84
CA TRP A 91 0.44 -25.48 16.82
C TRP A 91 -0.21 -25.50 15.43
N VAL A 92 -0.90 -26.59 15.08
CA VAL A 92 -1.67 -26.71 13.82
C VAL A 92 -2.80 -25.67 13.75
N VAL A 93 -3.50 -25.41 14.86
CA VAL A 93 -4.49 -24.31 14.94
C VAL A 93 -3.83 -22.96 14.69
N GLY A 94 -2.59 -22.76 15.16
CA GLY A 94 -1.80 -21.57 14.86
C GLY A 94 -1.53 -21.39 13.37
N ILE A 95 -1.12 -22.47 12.68
CA ILE A 95 -0.92 -22.46 11.22
C ILE A 95 -2.22 -22.11 10.50
N PHE A 96 -3.34 -22.78 10.85
CA PHE A 96 -4.63 -22.51 10.22
C PHE A 96 -5.06 -21.05 10.40
N SER A 97 -4.87 -20.49 11.61
CA SER A 97 -5.18 -19.09 11.91
C SER A 97 -4.30 -18.11 11.12
N ALA A 98 -3.00 -18.39 10.99
CA ALA A 98 -2.07 -17.59 10.19
C ALA A 98 -2.44 -17.62 8.70
N THR A 99 -2.74 -18.81 8.17
CA THR A 99 -3.17 -18.99 6.78
C THR A 99 -4.47 -18.25 6.49
N MET A 100 -5.45 -18.32 7.41
CA MET A 100 -6.71 -17.58 7.27
C MET A 100 -6.48 -16.06 7.27
N LEU A 101 -5.60 -15.56 8.14
CA LEU A 101 -5.20 -14.15 8.12
C LEU A 101 -4.55 -13.78 6.78
N GLY A 102 -3.62 -14.60 6.29
CA GLY A 102 -2.96 -14.39 4.99
C GLY A 102 -3.96 -14.28 3.84
N PHE A 103 -4.95 -15.18 3.78
CA PHE A 103 -6.02 -15.11 2.78
C PHE A 103 -6.86 -13.83 2.91
N LYS A 104 -7.23 -13.43 4.14
CA LYS A 104 -7.99 -12.20 4.36
C LYS A 104 -7.25 -10.95 3.92
N VAL A 105 -5.95 -10.87 4.25
CA VAL A 105 -5.10 -9.76 3.81
C VAL A 105 -4.97 -9.77 2.28
N ALA A 106 -4.76 -10.94 1.66
CA ALA A 106 -4.67 -11.05 0.21
C ALA A 106 -5.99 -10.68 -0.51
N GLU A 107 -7.14 -11.02 0.06
CA GLU A 107 -8.45 -10.72 -0.49
C GLU A 107 -8.67 -9.20 -0.66
N LYS A 108 -8.10 -8.38 0.23
CA LYS A 108 -8.13 -6.90 0.13
C LYS A 108 -7.45 -6.33 -1.11
N PHE A 109 -6.67 -7.14 -1.83
CA PHE A 109 -5.99 -6.77 -3.08
C PHE A 109 -6.56 -7.50 -4.30
N SER A 110 -7.68 -8.21 -4.15
CA SER A 110 -8.20 -9.11 -5.19
C SER A 110 -9.01 -8.40 -6.27
N VAL A 111 -9.74 -7.34 -5.92
CA VAL A 111 -10.61 -6.61 -6.84
C VAL A 111 -10.23 -5.15 -6.85
N GLU A 112 -10.13 -4.57 -8.03
CA GLU A 112 -9.83 -3.15 -8.20
C GLU A 112 -11.01 -2.41 -8.82
N SER A 113 -11.21 -1.16 -8.40
CA SER A 113 -12.19 -0.27 -8.99
C SER A 113 -11.70 1.17 -8.98
N SER A 114 -12.43 2.03 -9.68
CA SER A 114 -12.07 3.43 -9.87
C SER A 114 -13.28 4.33 -9.85
N ALA A 115 -13.06 5.56 -9.38
CA ALA A 115 -14.00 6.66 -9.42
C ALA A 115 -13.44 7.78 -10.31
N GLU A 116 -14.33 8.60 -10.87
CA GLU A 116 -13.97 9.70 -11.76
C GLU A 116 -14.61 10.96 -11.24
N ASN A 117 -13.83 12.04 -11.22
CA ASN A 117 -14.30 13.38 -10.95
C ASN A 117 -13.77 14.29 -12.08
N VAL A 118 -14.65 15.14 -12.61
CA VAL A 118 -14.35 16.06 -13.69
C VAL A 118 -14.61 17.47 -13.18
N GLN A 119 -13.57 18.30 -13.20
CA GLN A 119 -13.62 19.70 -12.83
C GLN A 119 -13.35 20.55 -14.06
N ALA A 120 -14.29 21.44 -14.38
CA ALA A 120 -14.08 22.46 -15.40
C ALA A 120 -13.19 23.56 -14.84
N LEU A 121 -12.20 23.98 -15.62
CA LEU A 121 -11.39 25.14 -15.26
C LEU A 121 -12.16 26.43 -15.54
N SER A 122 -11.95 27.42 -14.68
CA SER A 122 -12.43 28.77 -14.90
C SER A 122 -11.76 29.37 -16.15
N ALA A 123 -12.53 30.18 -16.90
CA ALA A 123 -12.00 30.87 -18.07
C ALA A 123 -10.92 31.89 -17.64
N PHE A 124 -9.84 31.95 -18.41
CA PHE A 124 -8.72 32.87 -18.19
C PHE A 124 -8.36 33.59 -19.49
N SER A 125 -7.58 34.67 -19.38
CA SER A 125 -7.12 35.42 -20.55
C SER A 125 -5.88 34.75 -21.16
N GLY A 126 -5.94 34.41 -22.44
CA GLY A 126 -4.83 33.82 -23.19
C GLY A 126 -5.05 32.36 -23.61
N ASP A 127 -4.08 31.82 -24.33
CA ASP A 127 -4.18 30.51 -24.97
C ASP A 127 -3.35 29.43 -24.26
N LYS A 128 -2.56 29.79 -23.24
CA LYS A 128 -1.60 28.90 -22.57
C LYS A 128 -1.98 28.66 -21.12
N LEU A 129 -2.05 27.39 -20.72
CA LEU A 129 -2.20 26.94 -19.34
C LEU A 129 -0.83 26.55 -18.77
N TYR A 130 -0.46 27.11 -17.62
CA TYR A 130 0.71 26.69 -16.86
C TYR A 130 0.28 25.73 -15.77
N VAL A 131 1.01 24.63 -15.60
CA VAL A 131 0.73 23.61 -14.59
C VAL A 131 1.92 23.52 -13.64
N ASP A 132 1.68 23.88 -12.38
CA ASP A 132 2.71 23.91 -11.33
C ASP A 132 2.30 23.02 -10.17
N MET A 133 3.26 22.63 -9.34
CA MET A 133 3.03 21.81 -8.16
C MET A 133 2.63 22.70 -6.97
N ALA A 134 1.51 22.37 -6.34
CA ALA A 134 1.22 22.83 -4.98
C ALA A 134 1.97 21.93 -3.99
N VAL A 135 3.15 22.40 -3.57
CA VAL A 135 3.99 21.75 -2.56
C VAL A 135 3.21 21.60 -1.26
N TYR A 136 3.18 20.39 -0.71
CA TYR A 136 2.51 20.13 0.56
C TYR A 136 3.35 20.74 1.71
N PRO A 137 2.73 21.40 2.72
CA PRO A 137 3.47 21.86 3.89
C PRO A 137 4.26 20.70 4.51
N SER A 138 5.41 20.95 5.15
CA SER A 138 6.28 19.92 5.74
C SER A 138 5.70 19.21 6.98
N ASP A 139 4.38 19.09 7.03
CA ASP A 139 3.54 18.60 8.11
C ASP A 139 3.07 17.16 7.82
N TYR A 140 4.00 16.35 7.32
CA TYR A 140 3.81 14.92 7.07
C TYR A 140 5.08 14.16 7.44
N TYR A 141 4.94 12.86 7.70
CA TYR A 141 6.10 12.01 7.97
C TYR A 141 5.99 10.66 7.25
N SER A 142 7.15 10.18 6.80
CA SER A 142 7.30 8.90 6.13
C SER A 142 7.44 7.75 7.12
N PHE A 143 7.25 6.54 6.61
CA PHE A 143 7.70 5.36 7.32
C PHE A 143 9.22 5.26 7.24
N SER A 144 9.91 5.63 8.32
CA SER A 144 11.35 5.43 8.39
C SER A 144 11.71 3.98 8.77
N ARG A 145 12.52 3.33 7.93
CA ARG A 145 13.24 2.12 8.35
C ARG A 145 14.38 2.57 9.26
N ASN A 146 14.22 2.45 10.57
CA ASN A 146 15.31 2.66 11.54
C ASN A 146 16.40 1.56 11.48
N PHE A 147 16.64 0.93 10.32
CA PHE A 147 17.62 -0.15 10.13
C PHE A 147 18.22 -0.09 8.71
N GLY A 148 19.48 0.37 8.60
CA GLY A 148 20.25 0.45 7.35
C GLY A 148 20.27 1.84 6.68
N PRO A 149 21.21 2.11 5.74
CA PRO A 149 21.21 3.34 4.94
C PRO A 149 20.10 3.30 3.88
N GLY A 150 19.35 4.40 3.75
CA GLY A 150 18.13 4.51 2.92
C GLY A 150 16.87 4.50 3.79
N SER A 151 16.58 5.65 4.40
CA SER A 151 15.61 5.85 5.48
C SER A 151 14.16 5.64 5.06
N ASP A 152 13.82 5.86 3.80
CA ASP A 152 12.44 5.95 3.36
C ASP A 152 11.98 4.69 2.63
N LEU A 153 10.71 4.36 2.84
CA LEU A 153 10.02 3.32 2.09
C LEU A 153 9.31 4.01 0.92
N ASP A 154 10.04 4.22 -0.18
CA ASP A 154 9.66 5.04 -1.34
C ASP A 154 8.33 4.68 -2.04
N ASN A 155 7.61 3.64 -1.58
CA ASN A 155 6.34 3.18 -2.12
C ASN A 155 5.21 3.12 -1.09
N PHE A 156 5.42 3.64 0.12
CA PHE A 156 4.41 3.67 1.18
C PHE A 156 3.82 5.07 1.33
N PRO A 157 2.56 5.18 1.79
CA PRO A 157 1.95 6.47 2.05
C PRO A 157 2.64 7.20 3.20
N TYR A 158 2.49 8.52 3.21
CA TYR A 158 2.86 9.37 4.34
C TYR A 158 1.66 9.58 5.26
N TYR A 159 1.92 9.86 6.53
CA TYR A 159 0.87 10.28 7.47
C TYR A 159 0.81 11.79 7.57
N THR A 160 -0.40 12.32 7.70
CA THR A 160 -0.61 13.69 8.18
C THR A 160 -0.22 13.79 9.66
N ILE A 161 0.19 14.96 10.15
CA ILE A 161 0.45 15.18 11.59
C ILE A 161 -0.76 14.80 12.46
N ASN A 162 -1.98 15.00 11.96
CA ASN A 162 -3.22 14.67 12.67
C ASN A 162 -3.56 13.17 12.66
N GLU A 163 -2.81 12.36 11.91
CA GLU A 163 -3.01 10.92 11.73
C GLU A 163 -4.44 10.53 11.26
N ASP A 164 -5.12 11.42 10.54
CA ASP A 164 -6.48 11.23 10.04
C ASP A 164 -6.52 10.72 8.58
N SER A 165 -5.45 11.02 7.83
CA SER A 165 -5.35 10.75 6.40
C SER A 165 -3.99 10.17 6.03
N LEU A 166 -4.00 9.38 4.97
CA LEU A 166 -2.82 8.87 4.28
C LEU A 166 -2.59 9.68 3.02
N LEU A 167 -1.36 10.13 2.81
CA LEU A 167 -0.94 10.89 1.63
C LEU A 167 -0.20 9.97 0.66
N PHE A 168 -0.55 10.04 -0.62
CA PHE A 168 0.01 9.21 -1.67
C PHE A 168 0.57 10.07 -2.81
N SER A 169 1.79 9.76 -3.23
CA SER A 169 2.47 10.36 -4.39
C SER A 169 2.29 9.55 -5.68
N ASN A 170 1.55 8.42 -5.65
CA ASN A 170 1.31 7.58 -6.82
C ASN A 170 0.28 8.23 -7.76
N ILE A 171 0.69 9.32 -8.41
CA ILE A 171 -0.12 10.15 -9.30
C ILE A 171 0.48 10.05 -10.70
N LYS A 172 -0.38 9.90 -11.71
CA LYS A 172 0.00 9.98 -13.12
C LYS A 172 -0.56 11.23 -13.76
N LEU A 173 0.28 12.07 -14.35
CA LEU A 173 -0.17 13.16 -15.21
C LEU A 173 -0.33 12.67 -16.65
N GLN A 174 -1.41 13.09 -17.31
CA GLN A 174 -1.63 12.86 -18.73
C GLN A 174 -2.24 14.09 -19.40
N ILE A 175 -1.73 14.42 -20.58
CA ILE A 175 -2.32 15.44 -21.43
C ILE A 175 -3.17 14.75 -22.50
N VAL A 176 -4.42 15.18 -22.62
CA VAL A 176 -5.37 14.66 -23.61
C VAL A 176 -6.00 15.80 -24.39
N GLN A 177 -6.45 15.50 -25.61
CA GLN A 177 -7.21 16.47 -26.39
C GLN A 177 -8.63 16.65 -25.82
N SER A 178 -9.04 17.89 -25.57
CA SER A 178 -10.41 18.25 -25.19
C SER A 178 -11.34 18.13 -26.39
N GLN A 179 -12.58 17.69 -26.15
CA GLN A 179 -13.62 17.67 -27.18
C GLN A 179 -14.34 19.01 -27.33
N ASP A 180 -14.18 19.91 -26.36
CA ASP A 180 -14.78 21.25 -26.36
C ASP A 180 -13.69 22.33 -26.45
N SER A 181 -14.12 23.60 -26.43
CA SER A 181 -13.23 24.77 -26.43
C SER A 181 -12.64 25.11 -25.05
N LEU A 182 -12.97 24.33 -24.02
CA LEU A 182 -12.60 24.56 -22.62
C LEU A 182 -11.57 23.54 -22.12
N TYR A 183 -10.72 24.01 -21.20
CA TYR A 183 -9.86 23.14 -20.43
C TYR A 183 -10.65 22.42 -19.35
N TYR A 184 -10.38 21.14 -19.17
CA TYR A 184 -10.93 20.34 -18.08
C TYR A 184 -9.84 19.53 -17.41
N VAL A 185 -9.99 19.32 -16.11
CA VAL A 185 -9.17 18.38 -15.36
C VAL A 185 -10.05 17.21 -14.94
N ARG A 186 -9.65 16.00 -15.31
CA ARG A 186 -10.31 14.76 -14.92
C ARG A 186 -9.38 13.99 -14.00
N THR A 187 -9.83 13.76 -12.77
CA THR A 187 -9.12 12.91 -11.81
C THR A 187 -9.77 11.54 -11.79
N ILE A 188 -8.98 10.50 -12.05
CA ILE A 188 -9.40 9.09 -12.01
C ILE A 188 -8.68 8.43 -10.84
N SER A 189 -9.39 8.27 -9.73
CA SER A 189 -8.88 7.58 -8.55
C SER A 189 -9.09 6.07 -8.65
N SER A 190 -8.21 5.31 -8.02
CA SER A 190 -8.29 3.85 -7.98
C SER A 190 -7.88 3.29 -6.62
N SER A 191 -8.54 2.19 -6.25
CA SER A 191 -8.24 1.44 -5.04
C SER A 191 -8.53 -0.04 -5.26
N SER A 192 -7.77 -0.89 -4.58
CA SER A 192 -8.05 -2.31 -4.44
C SER A 192 -8.92 -2.57 -3.21
N GLU A 193 -9.75 -3.60 -3.23
CA GLU A 193 -10.48 -4.09 -2.06
C GLU A 193 -10.95 -5.54 -2.32
N ARG A 194 -11.58 -6.16 -1.31
CA ARG A 194 -12.21 -7.47 -1.46
C ARG A 194 -13.45 -7.50 -2.37
N ASP A 195 -14.08 -6.35 -2.59
CA ASP A 195 -15.34 -6.23 -3.32
C ASP A 195 -15.35 -4.97 -4.19
N LEU A 196 -15.92 -5.07 -5.39
CA LEU A 196 -15.95 -4.00 -6.38
C LEU A 196 -16.67 -2.74 -5.88
N LYS A 197 -17.76 -2.91 -5.14
CA LYS A 197 -18.55 -1.79 -4.60
C LYS A 197 -17.76 -1.05 -3.53
N ILE A 198 -17.05 -1.79 -2.66
CA ILE A 198 -16.20 -1.20 -1.64
C ILE A 198 -15.00 -0.51 -2.29
N ALA A 199 -14.33 -1.15 -3.24
CA ALA A 199 -13.22 -0.56 -4.00
C ALA A 199 -13.63 0.76 -4.69
N ARG A 200 -14.83 0.79 -5.30
CA ARG A 200 -15.35 2.01 -5.95
C ARG A 200 -15.64 3.11 -4.94
N LYS A 201 -16.23 2.74 -3.80
CA LYS A 201 -16.52 3.66 -2.70
C LYS A 201 -15.22 4.29 -2.18
N ASN A 202 -14.22 3.46 -1.85
CA ASN A 202 -12.93 3.90 -1.33
C ASN A 202 -12.23 4.85 -2.29
N ALA A 203 -12.16 4.50 -3.58
CA ALA A 203 -11.60 5.38 -4.61
C ALA A 203 -12.33 6.73 -4.70
N GLY A 204 -13.64 6.76 -4.43
CA GLY A 204 -14.43 7.99 -4.44
C GLY A 204 -14.23 8.91 -3.23
N GLU A 205 -13.56 8.44 -2.18
CA GLU A 205 -13.29 9.23 -0.96
C GLU A 205 -11.92 9.93 -1.00
N PHE A 206 -11.17 9.80 -2.09
CA PHE A 206 -9.89 10.48 -2.22
C PHE A 206 -10.10 11.99 -2.37
N THR A 207 -9.24 12.77 -1.72
CA THR A 207 -9.26 14.23 -1.83
C THR A 207 -8.04 14.72 -2.59
N TYR A 208 -8.27 15.53 -3.62
CA TYR A 208 -7.24 16.14 -4.45
C TYR A 208 -7.68 17.56 -4.83
N PRO A 209 -7.41 18.56 -3.95
CA PRO A 209 -7.95 19.90 -4.10
C PRO A 209 -7.19 20.68 -5.17
N LEU A 210 -7.67 20.62 -6.40
CA LEU A 210 -7.16 21.43 -7.51
C LEU A 210 -7.41 22.91 -7.25
N GLN A 211 -6.39 23.74 -7.46
CA GLN A 211 -6.49 25.19 -7.33
C GLN A 211 -6.09 25.84 -8.66
N GLN A 212 -6.88 26.81 -9.11
CA GLN A 212 -6.58 27.56 -10.31
C GLN A 212 -6.52 29.05 -9.97
N GLN A 213 -5.50 29.72 -10.49
CA GLN A 213 -5.36 31.17 -10.45
C GLN A 213 -5.09 31.66 -11.88
N ASP A 214 -6.13 32.20 -12.53
CA ASP A 214 -6.07 32.63 -13.94
C ASP A 214 -5.58 31.50 -14.86
N SER A 215 -4.45 31.66 -15.57
CA SER A 215 -3.85 30.65 -16.43
C SER A 215 -2.95 29.63 -15.70
N LEU A 216 -2.85 29.70 -14.37
CA LEU A 216 -2.01 28.82 -13.55
C LEU A 216 -2.87 27.77 -12.82
N LEU A 217 -2.58 26.49 -13.06
CA LEU A 217 -3.20 25.35 -12.40
C LEU A 217 -2.21 24.70 -11.43
N PHE A 218 -2.58 24.63 -10.17
CA PHE A 218 -1.82 23.95 -9.15
C PHE A 218 -2.30 22.51 -8.93
N LEU A 219 -1.40 21.57 -9.11
CA LEU A 219 -1.59 20.15 -8.80
C LEU A 219 -0.99 19.84 -7.43
N PRO A 220 -1.79 19.39 -6.44
CA PRO A 220 -1.29 18.99 -5.13
C PRO A 220 -0.26 17.87 -5.22
N GLU A 221 0.87 17.98 -4.51
CA GLU A 221 1.94 16.97 -4.45
C GLU A 221 1.44 15.56 -4.06
N PHE A 222 0.41 15.49 -3.22
CA PHE A 222 -0.22 14.25 -2.77
C PHE A 222 -1.74 14.29 -2.96
N PHE A 223 -2.35 13.13 -3.22
CA PHE A 223 -3.76 12.92 -2.90
C PHE A 223 -3.89 12.29 -1.52
N SER A 224 -4.97 12.61 -0.82
CA SER A 224 -5.25 12.03 0.50
C SER A 224 -6.36 10.97 0.43
N ALA A 225 -6.24 9.94 1.27
CA ALA A 225 -7.30 8.98 1.53
C ALA A 225 -7.49 8.82 3.05
N PRO A 226 -8.71 8.50 3.53
CA PRO A 226 -8.94 8.24 4.94
C PRO A 226 -8.04 7.11 5.48
N ILE A 227 -7.44 7.32 6.66
CA ILE A 227 -6.55 6.31 7.29
C ILE A 227 -7.24 4.96 7.52
N SER A 228 -8.56 4.98 7.72
CA SER A 228 -9.39 3.80 7.92
C SER A 228 -9.42 2.84 6.72
N GLN A 229 -9.07 3.31 5.52
CA GLN A 229 -8.96 2.47 4.33
C GLN A 229 -7.66 1.65 4.31
N GLY A 230 -6.62 2.10 5.04
CA GLY A 230 -5.30 1.46 5.04
C GLY A 230 -4.60 1.54 3.68
N PHE A 231 -3.65 0.64 3.42
CA PHE A 231 -2.95 0.56 2.13
C PHE A 231 -3.63 -0.45 1.20
N ARG A 232 -4.04 0.01 0.02
CA ARG A 232 -4.89 -0.70 -0.95
C ARG A 232 -4.44 -0.46 -2.39
N LEU A 233 -3.13 -0.29 -2.60
CA LEU A 233 -2.56 0.09 -3.90
C LEU A 233 -3.27 1.33 -4.46
N GLN A 234 -3.37 2.39 -3.67
CA GLN A 234 -4.05 3.60 -4.14
C GLN A 234 -3.24 4.26 -5.24
N GLY A 235 -3.95 4.81 -6.22
CA GLY A 235 -3.34 5.57 -7.31
C GLY A 235 -4.34 6.50 -7.96
N MET A 236 -3.83 7.59 -8.54
CA MET A 236 -4.63 8.61 -9.22
C MET A 236 -4.07 8.91 -10.60
N ILE A 237 -4.92 9.05 -11.60
CA ILE A 237 -4.56 9.70 -12.87
C ILE A 237 -5.16 11.09 -12.87
N VAL A 238 -4.36 12.09 -13.17
CA VAL A 238 -4.78 13.45 -13.47
C VAL A 238 -4.68 13.64 -14.98
N GLU A 239 -5.81 13.72 -15.66
CA GLU A 239 -5.89 14.01 -17.09
C GLU A 239 -6.26 15.47 -17.29
N ILE A 240 -5.37 16.24 -17.93
CA ILE A 240 -5.64 17.60 -18.35
C ILE A 240 -6.06 17.58 -19.82
N ALA A 241 -7.32 17.92 -20.06
CA ALA A 241 -7.89 18.04 -21.40
C ALA A 241 -7.63 19.46 -21.94
N VAL A 242 -6.83 19.54 -22.99
CA VAL A 242 -6.43 20.81 -23.63
C VAL A 242 -7.23 21.01 -24.93
N PRO A 243 -7.85 22.18 -25.16
CA PRO A 243 -8.53 22.46 -26.43
C PRO A 243 -7.58 22.54 -27.61
N LEU A 244 -8.10 22.28 -28.82
CA LEU A 244 -7.35 22.46 -30.06
C LEU A 244 -6.83 23.89 -30.21
N GLY A 245 -5.58 24.02 -30.65
CA GLY A 245 -4.89 25.29 -30.85
C GLY A 245 -4.46 26.00 -29.56
N LYS A 246 -4.76 25.44 -28.39
CA LYS A 246 -4.31 25.94 -27.10
C LYS A 246 -3.06 25.23 -26.62
N LYS A 247 -2.38 25.85 -25.64
CA LYS A 247 -1.04 25.50 -25.17
C LYS A 247 -1.04 25.06 -23.72
N ILE A 248 -0.15 24.14 -23.38
CA ILE A 248 0.10 23.73 -22.00
C ILE A 248 1.60 23.64 -21.75
N GLU A 249 2.03 24.09 -20.57
CA GLU A 249 3.40 23.96 -20.07
C GLU A 249 3.36 23.35 -18.67
N ILE A 250 4.24 22.38 -18.42
CA ILE A 250 4.32 21.63 -17.16
C ILE A 250 5.64 21.97 -16.48
N ASP A 251 5.55 22.36 -15.21
CA ASP A 251 6.71 22.64 -14.35
C ASP A 251 7.54 21.37 -14.09
N GLU A 252 8.86 21.53 -13.97
CA GLU A 252 9.81 20.43 -13.72
C GLU A 252 9.53 19.67 -12.42
N ARG A 253 8.91 20.29 -11.42
CA ARG A 253 8.59 19.64 -10.16
C ARG A 253 7.59 18.49 -10.32
N LEU A 254 6.84 18.46 -11.42
CA LEU A 254 5.88 17.40 -11.71
C LEU A 254 6.49 16.16 -12.37
N ASP A 255 7.82 16.12 -12.61
CA ASP A 255 8.53 14.98 -13.21
C ASP A 255 8.24 13.65 -12.48
N ASP A 256 8.08 13.69 -11.15
CA ASP A 256 7.73 12.51 -10.35
C ASP A 256 6.38 11.88 -10.72
N TYR A 257 5.49 12.60 -11.42
CA TYR A 257 4.18 12.07 -11.83
C TYR A 257 4.29 11.08 -13.00
N ASP A 258 5.47 10.94 -13.61
CA ASP A 258 5.73 9.89 -14.59
C ASP A 258 6.12 8.56 -13.95
N ASN A 259 6.57 8.57 -12.69
CA ASN A 259 6.93 7.38 -11.91
C ASN A 259 5.69 6.66 -11.34
N PHE A 260 4.66 6.48 -12.16
CA PHE A 260 3.39 5.89 -11.75
C PHE A 260 3.45 4.35 -11.72
N THR A 261 3.18 3.78 -10.55
CA THR A 261 2.97 2.34 -10.40
C THR A 261 1.55 1.98 -10.79
N SER A 262 1.39 1.40 -11.99
CA SER A 262 0.05 1.17 -12.55
C SER A 262 -0.64 -0.07 -12.02
N ASN A 263 -1.89 0.10 -11.62
CA ASN A 263 -2.79 -1.00 -11.28
C ASN A 263 -3.54 -1.51 -12.52
N SER A 264 -4.11 -2.70 -12.45
CA SER A 264 -4.75 -3.34 -13.61
C SER A 264 -6.01 -2.60 -14.11
N SER A 265 -6.80 -2.05 -13.19
CA SER A 265 -8.00 -1.24 -13.46
C SER A 265 -7.65 0.10 -14.10
N VAL A 266 -6.62 0.76 -13.55
CA VAL A 266 -6.05 2.01 -14.06
C VAL A 266 -5.49 1.78 -15.47
N ARG A 267 -4.70 0.72 -15.67
CA ARG A 267 -4.16 0.34 -16.98
C ARG A 267 -5.24 0.11 -18.03
N ARG A 268 -6.38 -0.47 -17.65
CA ARG A 268 -7.52 -0.65 -18.57
C ARG A 268 -8.15 0.68 -18.98
N LYS A 269 -8.27 1.63 -18.05
CA LYS A 269 -8.72 2.99 -18.35
C LYS A 269 -7.70 3.76 -19.20
N LEU A 270 -6.42 3.70 -18.85
CA LEU A 270 -5.33 4.27 -19.64
C LEU A 270 -5.30 3.73 -21.07
N LYS A 271 -5.53 2.42 -21.26
CA LYS A 271 -5.59 1.81 -22.60
C LYS A 271 -6.78 2.32 -23.41
N LYS A 272 -7.92 2.57 -22.76
CA LYS A 272 -9.09 3.18 -23.40
C LYS A 272 -8.82 4.65 -23.75
N SER A 273 -8.12 5.38 -22.87
CA SER A 273 -7.69 6.77 -23.09
C SER A 273 -6.67 6.85 -24.24
N ARG A 274 -5.71 5.93 -24.36
CA ARG A 274 -4.75 5.83 -25.48
C ARG A 274 -5.38 5.68 -26.87
N ASN A 275 -6.60 5.17 -26.98
CA ASN A 275 -7.33 5.20 -28.26
C ASN A 275 -7.76 6.62 -28.66
N ASN A 276 -7.80 7.55 -27.70
CA ASN A 276 -7.95 9.00 -27.90
C ASN A 276 -6.58 9.66 -27.73
N LYS A 277 -5.80 9.83 -28.82
CA LYS A 277 -4.58 10.67 -28.94
C LYS A 277 -4.00 11.19 -27.60
N THR A 278 -3.40 10.32 -26.79
CA THR A 278 -2.66 10.71 -25.58
C THR A 278 -1.27 11.19 -26.00
N PHE A 279 -0.84 12.34 -25.51
CA PHE A 279 0.49 12.88 -25.79
C PHE A 279 1.44 12.49 -24.65
N ASP A 280 2.59 11.93 -24.99
CA ASP A 280 3.72 11.86 -24.06
C ASP A 280 4.22 13.30 -23.85
N TRP A 281 4.53 13.66 -22.61
CA TRP A 281 4.91 15.02 -22.22
C TRP A 281 6.27 14.98 -21.52
N ASP A 282 7.08 15.98 -21.81
CA ASP A 282 8.36 16.35 -21.19
C ASP A 282 8.19 17.72 -20.51
N TYR A 283 8.82 17.92 -19.36
CA TYR A 283 8.76 19.19 -18.60
C TYR A 283 9.47 20.33 -19.33
N GLY A 284 9.03 21.57 -19.07
CA GLY A 284 9.63 22.78 -19.66
C GLY A 284 9.40 22.95 -21.17
N GLU A 285 8.69 22.02 -21.80
CA GLU A 285 8.31 22.05 -23.20
C GLU A 285 6.88 22.58 -23.38
N GLU A 286 6.65 23.26 -24.50
CA GLU A 286 5.34 23.82 -24.83
C GLU A 286 4.60 22.91 -25.81
N TYR A 287 3.45 22.38 -25.39
CA TYR A 287 2.63 21.51 -26.24
C TYR A 287 1.49 22.31 -26.88
N ILE A 288 1.45 22.31 -28.21
CA ILE A 288 0.31 22.80 -29.00
C ILE A 288 -0.45 21.59 -29.52
N LEU A 289 -1.75 21.51 -29.21
CA LEU A 289 -2.60 20.49 -29.81
C LEU A 289 -3.05 20.91 -31.21
N GLU A 290 -2.37 20.40 -32.22
CA GLU A 290 -2.74 20.55 -33.63
C GLU A 290 -3.56 19.35 -34.13
N ASN A 291 -4.39 19.59 -35.15
CA ASN A 291 -5.05 18.48 -35.86
C ASN A 291 -3.98 17.68 -36.63
N GLY A 292 -3.55 16.56 -36.05
CA GLY A 292 -2.80 15.53 -36.76
C GLY A 292 -3.61 14.89 -37.88
#